data_AF-A0A4Z0MUX2-F1
#
_entry.id   AF-A0A4Z0MUX2-F1
#
_cell.length_a   1.000
_cell.length_b   1.000
_cell.length_c   1.000
_cell.angle_alpha   90.00
_cell.angle_beta   90.00
_cell.angle_gamma   90.00
#
_symmetry.space_group_name_H-M   'P 1'
#
loop_
_entity.id
_entity.type
_entity.pdbx_description
1 polymer ?
#
loop_
_entity_poly.entity_id
_entity_poly.type
_entity_poly.pdbx_seq_one_letter_code
_entity_poly.pdbx_strand_id
1 'polypeptide(L)'
;MRILFLAALFAGSLLSSSCSEAQTGDKPEKQEKSGKKKDKKSKKGADIENLNQVGTLDQVPESSGLALTGQPGSFYTHGDDGNRPILYKVDTKGKLLEEIEVQTDSFDWESVTRDDKGYVYIGDVGNNNNTRKNLVIHRLKPEAPNQVADIHLKYADQKDFPPSKSERNFDCEATLWHQGQIYMFTKDRAQSSTSKVYTVPDQPGSYTAKLLTKLAIPGQVTDAALSPNGRRLVLLGRQEMFVLEGSNLADILKATPRQISLSGAGQTEGAVFTDDNTLYISSEQGSLYEYTF
;
A
#
# COMPACT_ATOMS: atom_id res chain seq x y z
N MET A 1 31.46 -32.39 -55.31
CA MET A 1 31.78 -33.76 -55.80
C MET A 1 31.13 -34.75 -54.85
N ARG A 2 30.21 -35.62 -55.32
CA ARG A 2 29.48 -36.71 -54.60
C ARG A 2 28.72 -36.26 -53.31
N ILE A 3 27.39 -36.09 -53.26
CA ILE A 3 26.21 -36.84 -53.79
C ILE A 3 25.90 -38.14 -53.00
N LEU A 4 24.59 -38.28 -52.67
CA LEU A 4 23.79 -39.43 -52.23
C LEU A 4 23.53 -39.66 -50.72
N PHE A 5 22.33 -40.11 -50.30
CA PHE A 5 20.92 -39.89 -50.74
C PHE A 5 19.96 -40.66 -49.76
N LEU A 6 18.64 -40.61 -50.02
CA LEU A 6 17.49 -41.32 -49.39
C LEU A 6 17.05 -40.73 -48.03
N ALA A 7 15.79 -40.27 -47.79
CA ALA A 7 14.43 -40.70 -48.23
C ALA A 7 14.03 -42.08 -47.67
N ALA A 8 12.80 -42.44 -47.29
CA ALA A 8 11.44 -42.03 -47.67
C ALA A 8 10.41 -42.64 -46.64
N LEU A 9 9.09 -42.37 -46.57
CA LEU A 9 8.14 -41.33 -47.03
C LEU A 9 6.73 -41.66 -46.43
N PHE A 10 5.77 -40.71 -46.45
CA PHE A 10 4.30 -40.91 -46.40
C PHE A 10 3.66 -41.47 -45.10
N ALA A 11 2.36 -41.30 -44.80
CA ALA A 11 1.24 -40.64 -45.51
C ALA A 11 0.30 -39.90 -44.53
N GLY A 12 -0.58 -39.04 -45.07
CA GLY A 12 -1.79 -38.57 -44.37
C GLY A 12 -3.05 -38.87 -45.19
N SER A 13 -4.22 -38.73 -44.58
CA SER A 13 -5.52 -38.66 -45.24
C SER A 13 -6.53 -37.87 -44.40
N LEU A 14 -7.56 -37.32 -45.05
CA LEU A 14 -8.58 -36.42 -44.51
C LEU A 14 -9.99 -37.06 -44.55
N LEU A 15 -10.96 -36.38 -43.93
CA LEU A 15 -12.42 -36.60 -44.01
C LEU A 15 -12.91 -37.82 -43.18
N SER A 16 -14.16 -37.89 -42.69
CA SER A 16 -15.36 -37.06 -42.92
C SER A 16 -16.25 -36.96 -41.66
N SER A 17 -17.23 -36.04 -41.71
CA SER A 17 -18.35 -35.91 -40.76
C SER A 17 -19.47 -36.93 -41.01
N SER A 18 -20.16 -37.39 -39.95
CA SER A 18 -21.56 -37.85 -40.06
C SER A 18 -22.30 -37.75 -38.73
N CYS A 19 -23.56 -37.30 -38.77
CA CYS A 19 -24.54 -37.51 -37.70
C CYS A 19 -25.10 -38.95 -37.77
N SER A 20 -25.72 -39.41 -36.69
CA SER A 20 -26.87 -40.32 -36.72
C SER A 20 -27.66 -40.24 -35.42
N GLU A 21 -28.99 -40.28 -35.54
CA GLU A 21 -29.95 -40.30 -34.43
C GLU A 21 -30.31 -41.75 -33.99
N ALA A 22 -31.25 -41.84 -33.03
CA ALA A 22 -32.03 -43.01 -32.59
C ALA A 22 -31.29 -44.04 -31.68
N GLN A 23 -31.92 -44.69 -30.69
CA GLN A 23 -33.35 -44.70 -30.30
C GLN A 23 -33.57 -45.06 -28.81
N THR A 24 -34.65 -44.50 -28.25
CA THR A 24 -35.47 -44.87 -27.07
C THR A 24 -35.14 -46.11 -26.20
N GLY A 25 -35.21 -45.95 -24.88
CA GLY A 25 -35.28 -47.05 -23.89
C GLY A 25 -35.65 -46.60 -22.46
N ASP A 26 -36.95 -46.59 -22.17
CA ASP A 26 -37.72 -46.53 -20.89
C ASP A 26 -37.25 -45.86 -19.56
N LYS A 27 -38.29 -45.45 -18.81
CA LYS A 27 -38.33 -44.72 -17.52
C LYS A 27 -38.00 -45.64 -16.29
N PRO A 28 -37.59 -45.11 -15.11
CA PRO A 28 -38.51 -44.34 -14.24
C PRO A 28 -37.93 -43.16 -13.42
N GLU A 29 -38.84 -42.28 -13.00
CA GLU A 29 -38.57 -41.13 -12.13
C GLU A 29 -38.25 -41.51 -10.69
N LYS A 30 -37.26 -40.83 -10.09
CA LYS A 30 -37.26 -40.51 -8.66
C LYS A 30 -36.87 -39.04 -8.44
N GLN A 31 -37.66 -38.37 -7.61
CA GLN A 31 -37.40 -37.00 -7.15
C GLN A 31 -36.14 -36.96 -6.29
N GLU A 32 -35.36 -35.87 -6.35
CA GLU A 32 -34.87 -35.25 -5.11
C GLU A 32 -34.53 -33.75 -5.20
N LYS A 33 -35.28 -32.98 -4.39
CA LYS A 33 -34.87 -31.80 -3.59
C LYS A 33 -34.04 -30.68 -4.25
N SER A 34 -34.72 -29.56 -4.43
CA SER A 34 -34.12 -28.23 -4.58
C SER A 34 -33.23 -27.85 -3.38
N GLY A 35 -31.92 -27.81 -3.62
CA GLY A 35 -30.95 -27.28 -2.65
C GLY A 35 -31.07 -25.76 -2.51
N LYS A 36 -31.47 -25.26 -1.33
CA LYS A 36 -31.39 -23.84 -0.99
C LYS A 36 -29.95 -23.33 -1.22
N LYS A 37 -29.79 -22.28 -2.03
CA LYS A 37 -28.62 -21.41 -1.95
C LYS A 37 -28.53 -20.91 -0.50
N LYS A 38 -27.49 -21.30 0.22
CA LYS A 38 -27.12 -20.65 1.47
C LYS A 38 -26.41 -19.35 1.11
N ASP A 39 -27.01 -18.23 1.47
CA ASP A 39 -26.29 -16.96 1.48
C ASP A 39 -25.05 -17.13 2.36
N LYS A 40 -23.86 -16.91 1.78
CA LYS A 40 -22.65 -16.73 2.56
C LYS A 40 -22.81 -15.42 3.33
N LYS A 41 -23.34 -15.50 4.55
CA LYS A 41 -23.11 -14.46 5.55
C LYS A 41 -21.60 -14.24 5.60
N SER A 42 -21.15 -13.04 5.26
CA SER A 42 -19.80 -12.59 5.62
C SER A 42 -19.64 -12.81 7.11
N LYS A 43 -18.50 -13.37 7.52
CA LYS A 43 -18.14 -13.36 8.94
C LYS A 43 -17.94 -11.90 9.30
N LYS A 44 -18.82 -11.35 10.14
CA LYS A 44 -18.53 -10.12 10.88
C LYS A 44 -17.18 -10.34 11.55
N GLY A 45 -16.24 -9.42 11.39
CA GLY A 45 -14.94 -9.49 12.06
C GLY A 45 -15.12 -9.56 13.57
N ALA A 46 -14.04 -9.89 14.30
CA ALA A 46 -14.05 -9.61 15.73
C ALA A 46 -14.29 -8.11 15.92
N ASP A 47 -15.16 -7.74 16.86
CA ASP A 47 -15.35 -6.32 17.18
C ASP A 47 -14.07 -5.84 17.88
N ILE A 48 -13.24 -5.10 17.15
CA ILE A 48 -11.96 -4.53 17.63
C ILE A 48 -12.30 -3.25 18.39
N GLU A 49 -11.84 -3.13 19.63
CA GLU A 49 -12.15 -1.98 20.48
C GLU A 49 -11.75 -0.66 19.81
N ASN A 50 -12.68 0.29 19.83
CA ASN A 50 -12.62 1.61 19.19
C ASN A 50 -12.44 1.66 17.66
N LEU A 51 -12.38 0.51 16.96
CA LEU A 51 -12.29 0.47 15.49
C LEU A 51 -13.67 0.27 14.85
N ASN A 52 -14.15 1.27 14.11
CA ASN A 52 -15.43 1.22 13.42
C ASN A 52 -15.21 1.25 11.91
N GLN A 53 -15.76 0.30 11.15
CA GLN A 53 -15.79 0.43 9.69
C GLN A 53 -16.77 1.54 9.30
N VAL A 54 -16.27 2.59 8.65
CA VAL A 54 -17.04 3.78 8.29
C VAL A 54 -17.39 3.86 6.81
N GLY A 55 -16.70 3.13 5.94
CA GLY A 55 -16.94 3.15 4.50
C GLY A 55 -16.13 2.13 3.69
N THR A 56 -16.12 2.33 2.37
CA THR A 56 -15.38 1.53 1.40
C THR A 56 -14.82 2.40 0.27
N LEU A 57 -13.62 2.05 -0.22
CA LEU A 57 -12.87 2.73 -1.28
C LEU A 57 -13.04 2.01 -2.62
N ASP A 58 -14.30 1.69 -2.99
CA ASP A 58 -14.64 0.77 -4.10
C ASP A 58 -14.15 1.23 -5.50
N GLN A 59 -13.62 2.44 -5.62
CA GLN A 59 -13.11 3.04 -6.85
C GLN A 59 -11.60 3.34 -6.80
N VAL A 60 -10.90 2.95 -5.72
CA VAL A 60 -9.44 3.04 -5.60
C VAL A 60 -8.88 1.62 -5.71
N PRO A 61 -8.04 1.31 -6.72
CA PRO A 61 -7.45 -0.01 -6.85
C PRO A 61 -6.35 -0.18 -5.79
N GLU A 62 -6.56 -1.08 -4.82
CA GLU A 62 -5.56 -1.45 -3.80
C GLU A 62 -4.98 -0.21 -3.07
N SER A 63 -5.82 0.44 -2.25
CA SER A 63 -5.49 1.71 -1.57
C SER A 63 -4.30 1.58 -0.60
N SER A 64 -3.18 2.25 -0.90
CA SER A 64 -1.89 2.07 -0.20
C SER A 64 -1.36 3.32 0.55
N GLY A 65 -2.24 4.24 0.99
CA GLY A 65 -1.84 5.38 1.83
C GLY A 65 -2.95 6.38 2.09
N LEU A 66 -2.83 7.22 3.13
CA LEU A 66 -3.81 8.29 3.40
C LEU A 66 -3.15 9.62 3.81
N ALA A 67 -3.59 10.72 3.20
CA ALA A 67 -3.22 12.08 3.59
C ALA A 67 -4.44 13.01 3.71
N LEU A 68 -4.37 14.04 4.55
CA LEU A 68 -5.40 15.08 4.58
C LEU A 68 -5.37 15.88 3.28
N THR A 69 -6.52 16.34 2.78
CA THR A 69 -6.56 17.29 1.66
C THR A 69 -6.26 18.73 2.09
N GLY A 70 -6.36 19.01 3.40
CA GLY A 70 -6.44 20.35 3.97
C GLY A 70 -7.87 20.90 4.04
N GLN A 71 -8.88 20.14 3.58
CA GLN A 71 -10.29 20.41 3.77
C GLN A 71 -10.91 19.33 4.67
N PRO A 72 -11.72 19.70 5.69
CA PRO A 72 -12.40 18.72 6.54
C PRO A 72 -13.24 17.73 5.73
N GLY A 73 -13.29 16.47 6.18
CA GLY A 73 -14.15 15.45 5.58
C GLY A 73 -13.66 14.83 4.27
N SER A 74 -12.39 15.05 3.87
CA SER A 74 -11.81 14.41 2.69
C SER A 74 -10.32 14.06 2.84
N PHE A 75 -9.91 12.99 2.16
CA PHE A 75 -8.55 12.46 2.13
C PHE A 75 -8.03 12.34 0.70
N TYR A 76 -6.71 12.34 0.57
CA TYR A 76 -6.01 11.82 -0.60
C TYR A 76 -5.53 10.39 -0.33
N THR A 77 -5.58 9.54 -1.36
CA THR A 77 -5.04 8.18 -1.41
C THR A 77 -4.49 7.90 -2.83
N HIS A 78 -3.72 6.83 -3.00
CA HIS A 78 -3.31 6.28 -4.28
C HIS A 78 -3.54 4.77 -4.29
N GLY A 79 -3.50 4.17 -5.49
CA GLY A 79 -3.37 2.72 -5.61
C GLY A 79 -1.93 2.25 -5.42
N ASP A 80 -1.78 0.96 -5.16
CA ASP A 80 -0.51 0.22 -5.02
C ASP A 80 0.24 0.05 -6.38
N ASP A 81 1.36 -0.69 -6.39
CA ASP A 81 2.21 -0.97 -7.56
C ASP A 81 1.44 -1.33 -8.85
N GLY A 82 1.98 -0.90 -9.99
CA GLY A 82 1.43 -1.15 -11.32
C GLY A 82 0.20 -0.32 -11.70
N ASN A 83 -0.36 0.46 -10.78
CA ASN A 83 -1.46 1.38 -11.07
C ASN A 83 -1.00 2.67 -11.77
N ARG A 84 -1.95 3.38 -12.39
CA ARG A 84 -1.68 4.71 -12.98
C ARG A 84 -1.33 5.72 -11.86
N PRO A 85 -0.46 6.72 -12.12
CA PRO A 85 -0.08 7.76 -11.15
C PRO A 85 -1.24 8.73 -10.87
N ILE A 86 -2.24 8.25 -10.15
CA ILE A 86 -3.47 8.99 -9.82
C ILE A 86 -3.55 9.17 -8.32
N LEU A 87 -3.66 10.44 -7.92
CA LEU A 87 -4.03 10.82 -6.57
C LEU A 87 -5.56 10.90 -6.51
N TYR A 88 -6.18 9.96 -5.80
CA TYR A 88 -7.62 9.89 -5.60
C TYR A 88 -8.02 10.73 -4.39
N LYS A 89 -9.05 11.56 -4.54
CA LYS A 89 -9.65 12.31 -3.44
C LYS A 89 -10.96 11.64 -3.03
N VAL A 90 -11.08 11.28 -1.76
CA VAL A 90 -12.24 10.55 -1.23
C VAL A 90 -12.85 11.29 -0.03
N ASP A 91 -14.13 11.05 0.27
CA ASP A 91 -14.73 11.50 1.53
C ASP A 91 -14.50 10.52 2.70
N THR A 92 -14.97 10.86 3.91
CA THR A 92 -14.88 10.00 5.11
C THR A 92 -15.73 8.72 5.06
N LYS A 93 -16.41 8.45 3.93
CA LYS A 93 -17.10 7.18 3.62
C LYS A 93 -16.43 6.43 2.46
N GLY A 94 -15.29 6.92 1.98
CA GLY A 94 -14.52 6.33 0.88
C GLY A 94 -15.10 6.62 -0.52
N LYS A 95 -16.13 7.47 -0.62
CA LYS A 95 -16.69 7.85 -1.91
C LYS A 95 -15.68 8.70 -2.67
N LEU A 96 -15.35 8.29 -3.89
CA LEU A 96 -14.53 9.07 -4.82
C LEU A 96 -15.20 10.44 -5.13
N LEU A 97 -14.40 11.49 -5.00
CA LEU A 97 -14.76 12.89 -5.28
C LEU A 97 -14.03 13.43 -6.51
N GLU A 98 -12.78 13.03 -6.73
CA GLU A 98 -11.89 13.58 -7.76
C GLU A 98 -10.75 12.58 -8.06
N GLU A 99 -10.40 12.41 -9.35
CA GLU A 99 -9.17 11.73 -9.78
C GLU A 99 -8.18 12.80 -10.27
N ILE A 100 -6.95 12.80 -9.75
CA ILE A 100 -5.92 13.77 -10.11
C ILE A 100 -4.74 13.01 -10.74
N GLU A 101 -4.65 13.03 -12.07
CA GLU A 101 -3.59 12.37 -12.83
C GLU A 101 -2.27 13.17 -12.76
N VAL A 102 -1.34 12.67 -11.95
CA VAL A 102 -0.03 13.29 -11.70
C VAL A 102 0.90 12.99 -12.88
N GLN A 103 1.49 14.03 -13.47
CA GLN A 103 2.34 13.88 -14.66
C GLN A 103 3.76 13.49 -14.25
N THR A 104 3.94 12.23 -13.87
CA THR A 104 5.22 11.60 -13.54
C THR A 104 5.23 10.15 -14.02
N ASP A 105 6.44 9.61 -14.20
CA ASP A 105 6.61 8.16 -14.20
C ASP A 105 6.33 7.62 -12.78
N SER A 106 5.78 6.41 -12.67
CA SER A 106 5.59 5.68 -11.42
C SER A 106 6.27 4.32 -11.52
N PHE A 107 7.05 3.95 -10.49
CA PHE A 107 7.69 2.65 -10.37
C PHE A 107 7.15 1.79 -9.21
N ASP A 108 6.93 2.38 -8.03
CA ASP A 108 6.46 1.68 -6.81
C ASP A 108 5.95 2.75 -5.80
N TRP A 109 4.70 3.22 -5.97
CA TRP A 109 4.07 4.26 -5.15
C TRP A 109 3.49 3.67 -3.86
N GLU A 110 4.16 3.92 -2.73
CA GLU A 110 3.85 3.26 -1.46
C GLU A 110 3.26 4.19 -0.38
N SER A 111 3.35 5.51 -0.54
CA SER A 111 2.85 6.42 0.51
C SER A 111 2.52 7.81 0.01
N VAL A 112 1.65 8.50 0.76
CA VAL A 112 1.30 9.90 0.53
C VAL A 112 1.25 10.68 1.84
N THR A 113 1.84 11.88 1.84
CA THR A 113 1.79 12.81 2.98
C THR A 113 1.66 14.26 2.49
N ARG A 114 1.37 15.22 3.39
CA ARG A 114 1.09 16.62 3.02
C ARG A 114 1.67 17.61 4.03
N ASP A 115 2.22 18.72 3.54
CA ASP A 115 2.72 19.81 4.40
C ASP A 115 1.66 20.86 4.80
N ASP A 116 2.06 21.80 5.64
CA ASP A 116 1.24 22.93 6.08
C ASP A 116 0.96 23.97 4.97
N LYS A 117 1.72 23.95 3.86
CA LYS A 117 1.58 24.84 2.69
C LYS A 117 0.71 24.24 1.58
N GLY A 118 0.29 22.99 1.74
CA GLY A 118 -0.56 22.27 0.79
C GLY A 118 0.19 21.56 -0.35
N TYR A 119 1.51 21.37 -0.24
CA TYR A 119 2.18 20.40 -1.10
C TYR A 119 1.88 18.99 -0.62
N VAL A 120 1.59 18.12 -1.58
CA VAL A 120 1.50 16.67 -1.40
C VAL A 120 2.83 16.06 -1.82
N TYR A 121 3.27 15.07 -1.05
CA TYR A 121 4.50 14.32 -1.22
C TYR A 121 4.11 12.85 -1.41
N ILE A 122 4.45 12.28 -2.57
CA ILE A 122 4.12 10.90 -2.94
C ILE A 122 5.42 10.12 -3.01
N GLY A 123 5.54 9.07 -2.20
CA GLY A 123 6.74 8.25 -2.11
C GLY A 123 6.77 7.16 -3.18
N ASP A 124 7.48 7.40 -4.28
CA ASP A 124 7.91 6.34 -5.21
C ASP A 124 9.22 5.72 -4.67
N VAL A 125 9.07 4.98 -3.57
CA VAL A 125 10.16 4.51 -2.72
C VAL A 125 10.06 3.02 -2.34
N GLY A 126 9.01 2.33 -2.79
CA GLY A 126 8.85 0.88 -2.66
C GLY A 126 10.02 0.15 -3.28
N ASN A 127 10.56 -0.82 -2.55
CA ASN A 127 11.82 -1.47 -2.88
C ASN A 127 11.84 -2.90 -2.30
N ASN A 128 10.75 -3.62 -2.53
CA ASN A 128 10.51 -5.03 -2.18
C ASN A 128 11.76 -5.92 -2.28
N ASN A 129 12.51 -5.78 -3.39
CA ASN A 129 13.72 -6.58 -3.66
C ASN A 129 15.02 -5.99 -3.09
N ASN A 130 15.00 -4.77 -2.56
CA ASN A 130 16.12 -3.96 -2.07
C ASN A 130 17.17 -3.66 -3.16
N THR A 131 16.75 -3.60 -4.43
CA THR A 131 17.60 -3.42 -5.62
C THR A 131 17.56 -2.02 -6.23
N ARG A 132 16.53 -1.22 -5.95
CA ARG A 132 16.32 0.10 -6.59
C ARG A 132 17.40 1.10 -6.19
N LYS A 133 17.74 1.96 -7.15
CA LYS A 133 18.68 3.10 -7.03
C LYS A 133 18.06 4.44 -7.45
N ASN A 134 16.79 4.41 -7.85
CA ASN A 134 15.98 5.49 -8.40
C ASN A 134 14.81 5.84 -7.46
N LEU A 135 15.08 5.86 -6.14
CA LEU A 135 14.07 6.20 -5.15
C LEU A 135 13.81 7.71 -5.22
N VAL A 136 12.54 8.10 -5.26
CA VAL A 136 12.14 9.50 -5.43
C VAL A 136 10.87 9.79 -4.65
N ILE A 137 10.78 10.99 -4.09
CA ILE A 137 9.52 11.50 -3.54
C ILE A 137 9.08 12.64 -4.45
N HIS A 138 7.92 12.46 -5.09
CA HIS A 138 7.31 13.45 -5.95
C HIS A 138 6.60 14.50 -5.11
N ARG A 139 6.92 15.77 -5.33
CA ARG A 139 6.33 16.90 -4.63
C ARG A 139 5.53 17.73 -5.62
N LEU A 140 4.23 17.89 -5.37
CA LEU A 140 3.35 18.68 -6.20
C LEU A 140 2.30 19.43 -5.38
N LYS A 141 1.59 20.34 -6.04
CA LYS A 141 0.31 20.88 -5.56
C LYS A 141 -0.83 20.17 -6.31
N PRO A 142 -1.86 19.64 -5.63
CA PRO A 142 -2.97 18.96 -6.29
C PRO A 142 -3.68 19.82 -7.35
N GLU A 143 -3.70 21.14 -7.18
CA GLU A 143 -4.23 22.10 -8.15
C GLU A 143 -3.33 22.34 -9.39
N ALA A 144 -2.12 21.78 -9.40
CA ALA A 144 -1.15 21.86 -10.50
C ALA A 144 -0.42 20.50 -10.68
N PRO A 145 -1.14 19.41 -11.05
CA PRO A 145 -0.60 18.05 -11.08
C PRO A 145 0.40 17.80 -12.22
N ASN A 146 0.60 18.78 -13.10
CA ASN A 146 1.64 18.81 -14.11
C ASN A 146 2.91 19.58 -13.67
N GLN A 147 2.95 20.10 -12.45
CA GLN A 147 4.11 20.79 -11.85
C GLN A 147 4.71 19.94 -10.73
N VAL A 148 5.15 18.73 -11.10
CA VAL A 148 5.86 17.82 -10.21
C VAL A 148 7.32 18.25 -10.07
N ALA A 149 7.85 18.21 -8.86
CA ALA A 149 9.26 18.42 -8.57
C ALA A 149 9.77 17.29 -7.67
N ASP A 150 11.00 16.82 -7.93
CA ASP A 150 11.47 15.57 -7.35
C ASP A 150 12.48 15.75 -6.21
N ILE A 151 12.34 14.89 -5.20
CA ILE A 151 13.29 14.70 -4.10
C ILE A 151 13.90 13.31 -4.29
N HIS A 152 14.99 13.24 -5.07
CA HIS A 152 15.71 11.98 -5.28
C HIS A 152 16.52 11.62 -4.04
N LEU A 153 16.53 10.34 -3.68
CA LEU A 153 17.21 9.88 -2.46
C LEU A 153 17.93 8.55 -2.62
N LYS A 154 18.90 8.34 -1.75
CA LYS A 154 19.56 7.06 -1.48
C LYS A 154 19.82 6.93 0.02
N TYR A 155 19.76 5.72 0.57
CA TYR A 155 20.09 5.51 1.98
C TYR A 155 21.58 5.67 2.26
N ALA A 156 21.93 6.23 3.42
CA ALA A 156 23.32 6.43 3.83
C ALA A 156 24.11 5.12 4.03
N ASP A 157 23.43 4.03 4.39
CA ASP A 157 24.01 2.73 4.75
C ASP A 157 23.73 1.59 3.74
N GLN A 158 23.00 1.85 2.65
CA GLN A 158 22.84 0.86 1.57
C GLN A 158 24.04 0.85 0.64
N LYS A 159 24.92 -0.15 0.81
CA LYS A 159 26.12 -0.33 -0.03
C LYS A 159 25.87 -1.24 -1.23
N ASP A 160 25.04 -2.26 -1.04
CA ASP A 160 24.77 -3.32 -2.01
C ASP A 160 23.30 -3.33 -2.45
N PHE A 161 23.06 -3.80 -3.67
CA PHE A 161 21.78 -3.71 -4.37
C PHE A 161 21.52 -5.04 -5.13
N PRO A 162 20.97 -6.07 -4.47
CA PRO A 162 20.49 -6.07 -3.09
C PRO A 162 21.61 -6.41 -2.08
N PRO A 163 21.45 -6.01 -0.80
CA PRO A 163 22.33 -6.47 0.25
C PRO A 163 22.05 -7.93 0.62
N SER A 164 22.86 -8.48 1.53
CA SER A 164 22.64 -9.81 2.09
C SER A 164 21.24 -9.92 2.71
N LYS A 165 20.65 -11.13 2.74
CA LYS A 165 19.27 -11.31 3.22
C LYS A 165 19.03 -10.75 4.63
N SER A 166 20.03 -10.88 5.51
CA SER A 166 20.06 -10.35 6.88
C SER A 166 20.15 -8.82 6.99
N GLU A 167 20.39 -8.13 5.88
CA GLU A 167 20.56 -6.66 5.82
C GLU A 167 19.49 -5.97 4.97
N ARG A 168 18.50 -6.72 4.45
CA ARG A 168 17.41 -6.20 3.61
C ARG A 168 16.40 -5.40 4.41
N ASN A 169 16.74 -4.15 4.64
CA ASN A 169 15.94 -3.20 5.41
C ASN A 169 16.15 -1.79 4.81
N PHE A 170 15.84 -1.71 3.51
CA PHE A 170 15.91 -0.54 2.61
C PHE A 170 14.66 -0.44 1.72
N ASP A 171 13.59 -1.08 2.17
CA ASP A 171 12.27 -1.06 1.59
C ASP A 171 11.45 -0.02 2.36
N CYS A 172 11.06 1.09 1.74
CA CYS A 172 10.34 2.16 2.42
C CYS A 172 8.93 2.21 1.92
N GLU A 173 7.97 2.07 2.83
CA GLU A 173 6.56 1.98 2.47
C GLU A 173 5.71 2.98 3.26
N ALA A 174 6.30 3.71 4.21
CA ALA A 174 5.62 4.77 4.93
C ALA A 174 6.44 6.07 4.93
N THR A 175 5.80 7.19 4.60
CA THR A 175 6.40 8.52 4.66
C THR A 175 5.54 9.53 5.44
N LEU A 176 6.19 10.44 6.15
CA LEU A 176 5.56 11.44 6.99
C LEU A 176 6.26 12.78 6.82
N TRP A 177 5.53 13.83 6.45
CA TRP A 177 6.05 15.19 6.54
C TRP A 177 5.91 15.74 7.96
N HIS A 178 6.97 16.36 8.48
CA HIS A 178 6.93 17.14 9.71
C HIS A 178 8.02 18.23 9.71
N GLN A 179 7.62 19.49 9.93
CA GLN A 179 8.54 20.64 10.16
C GLN A 179 9.63 20.82 9.09
N GLY A 180 9.28 20.70 7.81
CA GLY A 180 10.23 20.90 6.70
C GLY A 180 11.07 19.66 6.35
N GLN A 181 10.81 18.54 7.00
CA GLN A 181 11.48 17.27 6.77
C GLN A 181 10.47 16.20 6.38
N ILE A 182 10.89 15.29 5.49
CA ILE A 182 10.17 14.04 5.25
C ILE A 182 10.90 12.95 6.04
N TYR A 183 10.12 12.18 6.79
CA TYR A 183 10.55 11.00 7.52
C TYR A 183 10.11 9.77 6.74
N MET A 184 10.94 8.74 6.74
CA MET A 184 10.74 7.51 5.96
C MET A 184 10.92 6.32 6.90
N PHE A 185 9.97 5.39 6.90
CA PHE A 185 10.00 4.20 7.75
C PHE A 185 10.05 2.95 6.87
N THR A 186 10.98 2.04 7.17
CA THR A 186 11.18 0.85 6.34
C THR A 186 10.39 -0.36 6.79
N LYS A 187 9.95 -1.17 5.81
CA LYS A 187 9.44 -2.52 5.99
C LYS A 187 10.62 -3.48 6.14
N ASP A 188 10.61 -4.30 7.20
CA ASP A 188 11.72 -5.21 7.50
C ASP A 188 11.62 -6.49 6.65
N ARG A 189 12.36 -6.52 5.54
CA ARG A 189 12.48 -7.69 4.65
C ARG A 189 13.57 -8.68 5.14
N ALA A 190 14.32 -8.34 6.19
CA ALA A 190 15.27 -9.23 6.87
C ALA A 190 14.64 -9.98 8.06
N GLN A 191 13.40 -9.69 8.42
CA GLN A 191 12.66 -10.28 9.54
C GLN A 191 13.36 -10.08 10.90
N SER A 192 14.04 -8.94 11.07
CA SER A 192 14.75 -8.56 12.30
C SER A 192 13.90 -7.75 13.29
N SER A 193 12.57 -7.69 13.10
CA SER A 193 11.62 -6.91 13.89
C SER A 193 12.04 -5.44 14.08
N THR A 194 12.58 -4.83 13.02
CA THR A 194 13.18 -3.49 13.08
C THR A 194 12.75 -2.63 11.89
N SER A 195 12.07 -1.51 12.14
CA SER A 195 11.91 -0.46 11.13
C SER A 195 13.03 0.58 11.28
N LYS A 196 13.76 0.90 10.20
CA LYS A 196 14.71 2.01 10.19
C LYS A 196 13.97 3.30 9.89
N VAL A 197 14.37 4.37 10.57
CA VAL A 197 13.80 5.71 10.35
C VAL A 197 14.85 6.59 9.71
N TYR A 198 14.58 7.07 8.49
CA TYR A 198 15.43 8.01 7.77
C TYR A 198 14.75 9.37 7.64
N THR A 199 15.52 10.39 7.23
CA THR A 199 14.95 11.68 6.83
C THR A 199 15.70 12.35 5.67
N VAL A 200 14.97 13.13 4.88
CA VAL A 200 15.43 14.09 3.87
C VAL A 200 14.69 15.43 4.04
N PRO A 201 15.24 16.56 3.57
CA PRO A 201 14.50 17.82 3.50
C PRO A 201 13.29 17.73 2.56
N ASP A 202 12.27 18.58 2.76
CA ASP A 202 11.06 18.65 1.93
C ASP A 202 11.21 19.46 0.63
N GLN A 203 12.44 19.82 0.26
CA GLN A 203 12.73 20.63 -0.93
C GLN A 203 13.31 19.78 -2.07
N PRO A 204 12.96 20.07 -3.35
CA PRO A 204 13.47 19.34 -4.51
C PRO A 204 15.00 19.31 -4.58
N GLY A 205 15.56 18.17 -4.99
CA GLY A 205 17.01 17.97 -5.03
C GLY A 205 17.42 16.49 -4.95
N SER A 206 18.70 16.25 -4.70
CA SER A 206 19.26 14.90 -4.56
C SER A 206 19.96 14.75 -3.21
N TYR A 207 19.48 13.82 -2.39
CA TYR A 207 19.91 13.68 -0.99
C TYR A 207 20.46 12.28 -0.67
N THR A 208 21.31 12.24 0.35
CA THR A 208 21.61 10.98 1.06
C THR A 208 20.76 10.97 2.32
N ALA A 209 19.77 10.08 2.38
CA ALA A 209 18.80 10.01 3.47
C ALA A 209 19.52 9.64 4.78
N LYS A 210 19.37 10.50 5.79
CA LYS A 210 20.07 10.35 7.08
C LYS A 210 19.33 9.34 7.94
N LEU A 211 19.98 8.23 8.29
CA LEU A 211 19.48 7.30 9.30
C LEU A 211 19.43 8.01 10.67
N LEU A 212 18.24 8.07 11.27
CA LEU A 212 17.99 8.69 12.56
C LEU A 212 17.99 7.67 13.69
N THR A 213 17.23 6.58 13.53
CA THR A 213 17.06 5.55 14.56
C THR A 213 16.59 4.22 13.95
N LYS A 214 16.44 3.22 14.80
CA LYS A 214 15.84 1.92 14.52
C LYS A 214 14.74 1.67 15.57
N LEU A 215 13.50 1.51 15.14
CA LEU A 215 12.36 1.21 16.00
C LEU A 215 12.17 -0.31 16.06
N ALA A 216 12.02 -0.86 17.26
CA ALA A 216 11.69 -2.26 17.48
C ALA A 216 10.20 -2.50 17.17
N ILE A 217 9.90 -2.85 15.93
CA ILE A 217 8.55 -3.08 15.41
C ILE A 217 8.49 -4.53 14.92
N PRO A 218 7.77 -5.44 15.59
CA PRO A 218 7.70 -6.85 15.19
C PRO A 218 6.91 -7.08 13.91
N GLY A 219 6.03 -6.15 13.55
CA GLY A 219 5.29 -6.14 12.29
C GLY A 219 6.09 -5.54 11.13
N GLN A 220 5.56 -5.72 9.93
CA GLN A 220 6.04 -5.04 8.73
C GLN A 220 5.31 -3.71 8.58
N VAL A 221 6.04 -2.59 8.66
CA VAL A 221 5.46 -1.23 8.57
C VAL A 221 4.83 -1.01 7.21
N THR A 222 3.60 -0.48 7.20
CA THR A 222 2.81 -0.22 5.99
C THR A 222 2.46 1.26 5.80
N ASP A 223 2.12 2.01 6.85
CA ASP A 223 1.97 3.48 6.79
C ASP A 223 2.35 4.16 8.12
N ALA A 224 2.50 5.50 8.13
CA ALA A 224 2.92 6.30 9.27
C ALA A 224 2.12 7.61 9.41
N ALA A 225 1.35 7.75 10.49
CA ALA A 225 0.56 8.95 10.79
C ALA A 225 1.02 9.63 12.09
N LEU A 226 1.18 10.95 12.08
CA LEU A 226 1.48 11.76 13.26
C LEU A 226 0.25 12.58 13.65
N SER A 227 -0.10 12.60 14.95
CA SER A 227 -1.19 13.43 15.46
C SER A 227 -0.91 14.93 15.24
N PRO A 228 -1.93 15.78 15.02
CA PRO A 228 -1.73 17.21 14.78
C PRO A 228 -0.91 17.94 15.86
N ASN A 229 -1.04 17.54 17.13
CA ASN A 229 -0.22 18.08 18.23
C ASN A 229 1.23 17.58 18.27
N GLY A 230 1.64 16.65 17.40
CA GLY A 230 3.00 16.10 17.31
C GLY A 230 3.40 15.18 18.47
N ARG A 231 2.45 14.60 19.21
CA ARG A 231 2.69 13.79 20.42
C ARG A 231 2.43 12.29 20.27
N ARG A 232 1.76 11.86 19.21
CA ARG A 232 1.47 10.44 18.92
C ARG A 232 1.83 10.11 17.48
N LEU A 233 2.76 9.18 17.29
CA LEU A 233 3.00 8.52 16.01
C LEU A 233 2.29 7.18 16.03
N VAL A 234 1.59 6.89 14.94
CA VAL A 234 1.09 5.57 14.61
C VAL A 234 1.92 5.05 13.45
N LEU A 235 2.43 3.83 13.58
CA LEU A 235 2.87 3.03 12.45
C LEU A 235 1.86 1.90 12.26
N LEU A 236 1.31 1.76 11.06
CA LEU A 236 0.56 0.56 10.72
C LEU A 236 1.52 -0.60 10.41
N GLY A 237 1.03 -1.81 10.62
CA GLY A 237 1.47 -2.98 9.89
C GLY A 237 0.25 -3.80 9.45
N ARG A 238 0.47 -4.90 8.75
CA ARG A 238 -0.62 -5.75 8.23
C ARG A 238 -1.47 -6.34 9.38
N GLN A 239 -2.68 -5.82 9.59
CA GLN A 239 -3.56 -6.15 10.72
C GLN A 239 -2.98 -5.79 12.10
N GLU A 240 -2.10 -4.78 12.16
CA GLU A 240 -1.43 -4.34 13.39
C GLU A 240 -1.30 -2.81 13.42
N MET A 241 -1.29 -2.24 14.62
CA MET A 241 -1.03 -0.82 14.83
C MET A 241 -0.04 -0.64 15.99
N PHE A 242 1.01 0.14 15.76
CA PHE A 242 2.05 0.43 16.73
C PHE A 242 1.98 1.91 17.12
N VAL A 243 1.61 2.17 18.37
CA VAL A 243 1.39 3.52 18.90
C VAL A 243 2.60 3.94 19.72
N LEU A 244 3.25 5.04 19.34
CA LEU A 244 4.39 5.64 20.04
C LEU A 244 3.99 7.05 20.51
N GLU A 245 4.21 7.35 21.79
CA GLU A 245 3.82 8.65 22.38
C GLU A 245 5.02 9.35 23.03
N GLY A 246 5.04 10.68 22.99
CA GLY A 246 6.14 11.50 23.51
C GLY A 246 5.80 12.99 23.52
N SER A 247 6.70 13.82 24.07
CA SER A 247 6.46 15.27 24.14
C SER A 247 6.60 15.98 22.78
N ASN A 248 7.33 15.35 21.86
CA ASN A 248 7.64 15.77 20.49
C ASN A 248 8.15 14.55 19.69
N LEU A 249 8.30 14.68 18.37
CA LEU A 249 8.75 13.58 17.48
C LEU A 249 10.10 12.97 17.87
N ALA A 250 11.06 13.74 18.39
CA ALA A 250 12.35 13.21 18.79
C ALA A 250 12.28 12.37 20.09
N ASP A 251 11.23 12.51 20.90
CA ASP A 251 10.97 11.63 22.06
C ASP A 251 10.14 10.41 21.64
N ILE A 252 9.15 10.60 20.77
CA ILE A 252 8.37 9.52 20.14
C ILE A 252 9.30 8.48 19.51
N LEU A 253 10.31 8.90 18.75
CA LEU A 253 11.28 8.02 18.08
C LEU A 253 12.24 7.27 19.05
N LYS A 254 12.08 7.45 20.36
CA LYS A 254 12.77 6.70 21.43
C LYS A 254 11.78 5.87 22.29
N ALA A 255 10.48 6.04 22.11
CA ALA A 255 9.46 5.39 22.91
C ALA A 255 9.31 3.91 22.56
N THR A 256 8.92 3.09 23.55
CA THR A 256 8.52 1.70 23.31
C THR A 256 7.15 1.69 22.65
N PRO A 257 6.97 1.06 21.47
CA PRO A 257 5.68 1.01 20.81
C PRO A 257 4.66 0.16 21.59
N ARG A 258 3.43 0.67 21.74
CA ARG A 258 2.27 -0.10 22.19
C ARG A 258 1.59 -0.72 20.97
N GLN A 259 1.67 -2.03 20.86
CA GLN A 259 1.01 -2.80 19.79
C GLN A 259 -0.49 -2.99 20.08
N ILE A 260 -1.31 -2.81 19.06
CA ILE A 260 -2.75 -3.09 19.04
C ILE A 260 -3.00 -4.02 17.84
N SER A 261 -3.75 -5.10 18.06
CA SER A 261 -4.14 -5.99 16.96
C SER A 261 -5.34 -5.43 16.21
N LEU A 262 -5.22 -5.34 14.89
CA LEU A 262 -6.31 -5.05 13.95
C LEU A 262 -6.73 -6.32 13.21
N SER A 263 -6.65 -7.49 13.87
CA SER A 263 -7.01 -8.80 13.30
C SER A 263 -8.46 -8.82 12.80
N GLY A 264 -8.61 -8.97 11.48
CA GLY A 264 -9.90 -8.90 10.78
C GLY A 264 -10.20 -7.58 10.05
N ALA A 265 -9.35 -6.55 10.16
CA ALA A 265 -9.47 -5.30 9.39
C ALA A 265 -8.97 -5.41 7.92
N GLY A 266 -8.43 -6.57 7.54
CA GLY A 266 -7.74 -6.75 6.25
C GLY A 266 -6.30 -6.24 6.30
N GLN A 267 -5.64 -6.25 5.15
CA GLN A 267 -4.29 -5.73 5.01
C GLN A 267 -4.34 -4.19 5.06
N THR A 268 -4.01 -3.64 6.23
CA THR A 268 -4.08 -2.21 6.57
C THR A 268 -2.85 -1.45 6.07
N GLU A 269 -3.05 -0.53 5.13
CA GLU A 269 -2.00 0.11 4.32
C GLU A 269 -2.09 1.65 4.27
N GLY A 270 -3.08 2.29 4.90
CA GLY A 270 -3.14 3.76 4.96
C GLY A 270 -3.64 4.29 6.30
N ALA A 271 -3.06 5.37 6.80
CA ALA A 271 -3.36 5.99 8.10
C ALA A 271 -3.32 7.52 8.06
N VAL A 272 -4.37 8.19 8.55
CA VAL A 272 -4.37 9.66 8.68
C VAL A 272 -5.14 10.14 9.91
N PHE A 273 -4.54 11.05 10.69
CA PHE A 273 -5.24 11.70 11.79
C PHE A 273 -6.10 12.87 11.29
N THR A 274 -7.37 12.91 11.69
CA THR A 274 -8.26 14.08 11.47
C THR A 274 -8.20 15.07 12.64
N ASP A 275 -7.88 14.58 13.83
CA ASP A 275 -7.64 15.34 15.05
C ASP A 275 -6.67 14.55 15.96
N ASP A 276 -6.46 14.98 17.20
CA ASP A 276 -5.51 14.32 18.12
C ASP A 276 -5.95 12.91 18.59
N ASN A 277 -7.24 12.57 18.47
CA ASN A 277 -7.84 11.33 18.97
C ASN A 277 -8.50 10.46 17.89
N THR A 278 -8.77 11.00 16.70
CA THR A 278 -9.42 10.28 15.60
C THR A 278 -8.44 9.98 14.48
N LEU A 279 -8.27 8.69 14.18
CA LEU A 279 -7.42 8.17 13.10
C LEU A 279 -8.28 7.41 12.08
N TYR A 280 -8.16 7.77 10.80
CA TYR A 280 -8.73 6.99 9.70
C TYR A 280 -7.71 5.97 9.21
N ILE A 281 -8.17 4.73 8.94
CA ILE A 281 -7.34 3.62 8.47
C ILE A 281 -7.96 3.03 7.20
N SER A 282 -7.20 2.87 6.12
CA SER A 282 -7.61 2.10 4.94
C SER A 282 -6.95 0.72 4.88
N SER A 283 -7.63 -0.22 4.23
CA SER A 283 -7.03 -1.48 3.78
C SER A 283 -6.95 -1.57 2.26
N GLU A 284 -5.98 -2.34 1.79
CA GLU A 284 -5.77 -2.75 0.39
C GLU A 284 -7.06 -3.32 -0.22
N GLN A 285 -7.85 -4.06 0.56
CA GLN A 285 -9.15 -4.62 0.16
C GLN A 285 -10.28 -3.57 0.13
N GLY A 286 -9.94 -2.29 0.25
CA GLY A 286 -10.86 -1.15 0.11
C GLY A 286 -11.74 -0.89 1.32
N SER A 287 -11.47 -1.44 2.52
CA SER A 287 -12.24 -1.03 3.72
C SER A 287 -11.68 0.27 4.31
N LEU A 288 -12.56 1.18 4.74
CA LEU A 288 -12.19 2.40 5.46
C LEU A 288 -12.74 2.34 6.89
N TYR A 289 -11.85 2.54 7.86
CA TYR A 289 -12.15 2.50 9.30
C TYR A 289 -11.84 3.85 9.97
N GLU A 290 -12.52 4.10 11.07
CA GLU A 290 -12.23 5.16 12.03
C GLU A 290 -11.84 4.50 13.36
N TYR A 291 -10.70 4.90 13.93
CA TYR A 291 -10.20 4.47 15.23
C TYR A 291 -10.17 5.66 16.20
N THR A 292 -10.72 5.47 17.40
CA THR A 292 -10.70 6.49 18.47
C THR A 292 -9.73 6.11 19.58
N PHE A 293 -8.85 7.03 19.97
CA PHE A 293 -7.87 6.87 21.05
C PHE A 293 -8.40 7.24 22.44
#